data_AF-A0A520B7J7-F1
#
_entry.id   AF-A0A520B7J7-F1
#
_cell.length_a   1.000
_cell.length_b   1.000
_cell.length_c   1.000
_cell.angle_alpha   90.00
_cell.angle_beta   90.00
_cell.angle_gamma   90.00
#
_symmetry.space_group_name_H-M   'P 1'
#
loop_
_entity.id
_entity.type
_entity.pdbx_description
1 polymer ?
#
loop_
_entity_poly.entity_id
_entity_poly.type
_entity_poly.pdbx_seq_one_letter_code
_entity_poly.pdbx_strand_id
1 'polypeptide(L)'
;ISDLLFQKGLKHDVFHGGMEQFDREKSLLKFRNGSHKILVTTDLAARGLDIPEVEHIVHYQLPYIEDAYIHRNGRTARMNAKGTAYAILTDDENYKYLPEDIEEEKLGEKYKMPEASEWVTLYIANGKKDKINKIDIVGLFLQKGGLAKEDLGLIEVKDTASYVAVKRIKVDKLLKALSGEKIKGKKLKLEVAS
;
A
#
# COMPACT_ATOMS: atom_id res chain seq x y z
N ILE A 1 -8.96 9.00 -12.37
CA ILE A 1 -8.71 9.02 -10.90
C ILE A 1 -7.21 9.08 -10.61
N SER A 2 -6.43 8.08 -11.02
CA SER A 2 -4.97 8.01 -10.80
C SER A 2 -4.24 9.30 -11.18
N ASP A 3 -4.43 9.77 -12.42
CA ASP A 3 -3.76 10.98 -12.92
C ASP A 3 -4.10 12.23 -12.11
N LEU A 4 -5.35 12.36 -11.67
CA LEU A 4 -5.79 13.47 -10.83
C LEU A 4 -5.07 13.44 -9.47
N LEU A 5 -5.01 12.28 -8.82
CA LEU A 5 -4.29 12.13 -7.55
C LEU A 5 -2.81 12.45 -7.71
N PHE A 6 -2.19 12.00 -8.80
CA PHE A 6 -0.80 12.31 -9.14
C PHE A 6 -0.58 13.82 -9.29
N GLN A 7 -1.42 14.51 -10.07
CA GLN A 7 -1.35 15.96 -10.27
C GLN A 7 -1.54 16.74 -8.96
N LYS A 8 -2.35 16.22 -8.04
CA LYS A 8 -2.54 16.80 -6.70
C LYS A 8 -1.41 16.45 -5.71
N GLY A 9 -0.40 15.68 -6.13
CA GLY A 9 0.72 15.27 -5.28
C GLY A 9 0.38 14.15 -4.29
N LEU A 10 -0.75 13.48 -4.46
CA LEU A 10 -1.20 12.39 -3.60
C LEU A 10 -0.58 11.07 -4.06
N LYS A 11 0.34 10.55 -3.26
CA LYS A 11 0.98 9.26 -3.53
C LYS A 11 -0.02 8.12 -3.36
N HIS A 12 -0.16 7.32 -4.40
CA HIS A 12 -1.09 6.21 -4.47
C HIS A 12 -0.52 5.13 -5.39
N ASP A 13 -1.07 3.92 -5.28
CA ASP A 13 -0.91 2.88 -6.29
C ASP A 13 -2.26 2.53 -6.91
N VAL A 14 -2.19 1.83 -8.04
CA VAL A 14 -3.35 1.27 -8.73
C VAL A 14 -3.33 -0.25 -8.64
N PHE A 15 -4.52 -0.85 -8.72
CA PHE A 15 -4.70 -2.29 -8.73
C PHE A 15 -5.86 -2.68 -9.65
N HIS A 16 -5.57 -3.24 -10.83
CA HIS A 16 -6.61 -3.67 -11.76
C HIS A 16 -6.20 -4.91 -12.57
N GLY A 17 -7.18 -5.54 -13.23
CA GLY A 17 -6.98 -6.80 -13.95
C GLY A 17 -6.01 -6.73 -15.14
N GLY A 18 -5.75 -5.53 -15.67
CA GLY A 18 -4.83 -5.29 -16.78
C GLY A 18 -3.36 -5.11 -16.37
N MET A 19 -3.05 -5.20 -15.07
CA MET A 19 -1.67 -5.10 -14.58
C MET A 19 -0.99 -6.45 -14.59
N GLU A 20 0.32 -6.44 -14.87
CA GLU A 20 1.18 -7.60 -14.69
C GLU A 20 1.18 -8.08 -13.24
N GLN A 21 1.30 -9.40 -13.03
CA GLN A 21 1.27 -9.98 -11.68
C GLN A 21 2.32 -9.37 -10.75
N PHE A 22 3.51 -9.09 -11.28
CA PHE A 22 4.60 -8.48 -10.53
C PHE A 22 4.23 -7.07 -10.03
N ASP A 23 3.63 -6.24 -10.88
CA ASP A 23 3.23 -4.87 -10.53
C ASP A 23 2.05 -4.86 -9.54
N ARG A 24 1.13 -5.82 -9.68
CA ARG A 24 0.05 -6.05 -8.70
C ARG A 24 0.60 -6.34 -7.32
N GLU A 25 1.53 -7.29 -7.21
CA GLU A 25 2.16 -7.63 -5.93
C GLU A 25 2.93 -6.46 -5.33
N LYS A 26 3.69 -5.73 -6.15
CA LYS A 26 4.45 -4.55 -5.73
C LYS A 26 3.55 -3.44 -5.20
N SER A 27 2.41 -3.19 -5.85
CA SER A 27 1.41 -2.20 -5.41
C SER A 27 0.79 -2.57 -4.07
N LEU A 28 0.38 -3.83 -3.90
CA LEU A 28 -0.12 -4.33 -2.61
C LEU A 28 0.94 -4.26 -1.51
N LEU A 29 2.20 -4.53 -1.84
CA LEU A 29 3.31 -4.42 -0.89
C LEU A 29 3.55 -2.98 -0.43
N LYS A 30 3.59 -2.03 -1.37
CA LYS A 30 3.69 -0.60 -1.05
C LYS A 30 2.55 -0.12 -0.15
N PHE A 31 1.34 -0.60 -0.42
CA PHE A 31 0.16 -0.30 0.39
C PHE A 31 0.23 -0.93 1.79
N ARG A 32 0.52 -2.23 1.90
CA ARG A 32 0.68 -2.96 3.17
C ARG A 32 1.79 -2.40 4.06
N ASN A 33 2.88 -1.94 3.43
CA ASN A 33 4.00 -1.28 4.11
C ASN A 33 3.68 0.15 4.55
N GLY A 34 2.47 0.66 4.23
CA GLY A 34 2.05 2.03 4.49
C GLY A 34 2.79 3.06 3.66
N SER A 35 3.61 2.68 2.67
CA SER A 35 4.37 3.63 1.85
C SER A 35 3.47 4.48 0.97
N HIS A 36 2.41 3.86 0.45
CA HIS A 36 1.26 4.52 -0.12
C HIS A 36 0.05 4.25 0.76
N LYS A 37 -0.69 5.31 1.10
CA LYS A 37 -1.89 5.23 1.94
C LYS A 37 -3.18 5.13 1.13
N ILE A 38 -3.07 5.22 -0.19
CA ILE A 38 -4.19 5.17 -1.12
C ILE A 38 -3.91 4.06 -2.13
N LEU A 39 -4.88 3.18 -2.33
CA LEU A 39 -4.88 2.15 -3.36
C LEU A 39 -6.15 2.28 -4.19
N VAL A 40 -6.01 2.62 -5.47
CA VAL A 40 -7.14 2.73 -6.39
C VAL A 40 -7.36 1.39 -7.07
N THR A 41 -8.55 0.79 -6.94
CA THR A 41 -8.82 -0.57 -7.42
C THR A 41 -10.13 -0.71 -8.17
N THR A 42 -10.26 -1.82 -8.92
CA THR A 42 -11.49 -2.25 -9.62
C THR A 42 -12.01 -3.56 -9.04
N ASP A 43 -13.31 -3.82 -9.18
CA ASP A 43 -13.97 -5.02 -8.61
C ASP A 43 -13.35 -6.34 -9.05
N LEU A 44 -13.02 -6.44 -10.34
CA LEU A 44 -12.48 -7.66 -10.95
C LEU A 44 -11.14 -8.05 -10.32
N ALA A 45 -10.40 -7.07 -9.81
CA ALA A 45 -9.07 -7.25 -9.28
C ALA A 45 -9.07 -7.53 -7.77
N ALA A 46 -10.13 -7.16 -7.04
CA ALA A 46 -10.21 -7.37 -5.59
C ALA A 46 -10.62 -8.79 -5.16
N ARG A 47 -11.09 -9.64 -6.09
CA ARG A 47 -11.54 -11.00 -5.79
C ARG A 47 -10.37 -12.00 -5.75
N GLY A 48 -10.29 -12.78 -4.68
CA GLY A 48 -9.27 -13.84 -4.52
C GLY A 48 -7.89 -13.37 -4.06
N LEU A 49 -7.74 -12.09 -3.70
CA LEU A 49 -6.48 -11.52 -3.22
C LEU A 49 -6.59 -11.01 -1.78
N ASP A 50 -5.48 -11.15 -1.06
CA ASP A 50 -5.28 -10.68 0.31
C ASP A 50 -4.95 -9.17 0.30
N ILE A 51 -5.95 -8.35 -0.09
CA ILE A 51 -5.91 -6.92 0.17
C ILE A 51 -5.98 -6.75 1.70
N PRO A 52 -5.02 -6.06 2.33
CA PRO A 52 -5.03 -5.84 3.76
C PRO A 52 -6.31 -5.14 4.20
N GLU A 53 -6.67 -5.34 5.47
CA GLU A 53 -7.75 -4.59 6.08
C GLU A 53 -7.46 -3.09 6.04
N VAL A 54 -8.48 -2.31 5.68
CA VAL A 54 -8.38 -0.85 5.54
C VAL A 54 -9.33 -0.15 6.51
N GLU A 55 -8.95 1.03 6.97
CA GLU A 55 -9.79 1.87 7.83
C GLU A 55 -10.90 2.57 7.04
N HIS A 56 -10.63 2.87 5.76
CA HIS A 56 -11.54 3.64 4.92
C HIS A 56 -11.68 3.02 3.54
N ILE A 57 -12.94 2.99 3.06
CA ILE A 57 -13.28 2.65 1.68
C ILE A 57 -13.98 3.86 1.08
N VAL A 58 -13.55 4.26 -0.11
CA VAL A 58 -14.21 5.34 -0.86
C VAL A 58 -14.72 4.77 -2.18
N HIS A 59 -16.03 4.64 -2.29
CA HIS A 59 -16.69 4.28 -3.54
C HIS A 59 -16.75 5.52 -4.43
N TYR A 60 -15.78 5.64 -5.33
CA TYR A 60 -15.84 6.66 -6.39
C TYR A 60 -17.03 6.41 -7.33
N GLN A 61 -17.32 5.14 -7.58
CA GLN A 61 -18.51 4.70 -8.29
C GLN A 61 -19.05 3.47 -7.56
N LEU A 62 -20.32 3.49 -7.17
CA LEU A 62 -20.96 2.34 -6.54
C LEU A 62 -21.20 1.21 -7.54
N PRO A 63 -21.06 -0.06 -7.11
CA PRO A 63 -21.35 -1.18 -7.99
C PRO A 63 -22.86 -1.30 -8.23
N TYR A 64 -23.29 -1.77 -9.39
CA TYR A 64 -24.73 -1.95 -9.65
C TYR A 64 -25.37 -3.09 -8.85
N ILE A 65 -24.56 -4.05 -8.39
CA ILE A 65 -25.01 -5.22 -7.64
C ILE A 65 -24.58 -5.13 -6.17
N GLU A 66 -25.50 -5.47 -5.27
CA GLU A 66 -25.31 -5.46 -3.82
C GLU A 66 -24.16 -6.37 -3.37
N ASP A 67 -24.03 -7.56 -3.97
CA ASP A 67 -22.93 -8.49 -3.63
C ASP A 67 -21.55 -7.85 -3.81
N ALA A 68 -21.35 -7.03 -4.83
CA ALA A 68 -20.08 -6.33 -5.02
C ALA A 68 -19.89 -5.23 -3.98
N TYR A 69 -20.95 -4.54 -3.58
CA TYR A 69 -20.92 -3.55 -2.50
C TYR A 69 -20.52 -4.20 -1.16
N ILE A 70 -21.15 -5.32 -0.79
CA ILE A 70 -20.82 -6.09 0.41
C ILE A 70 -19.37 -6.58 0.37
N HIS A 71 -18.89 -7.11 -0.77
CA HIS A 71 -17.51 -7.57 -0.89
C HIS A 71 -16.47 -6.45 -0.79
N ARG A 72 -16.77 -5.25 -1.32
CA ARG A 72 -15.93 -4.06 -1.15
C ARG A 72 -15.87 -3.70 0.33
N ASN A 73 -17.02 -3.50 0.97
CA ASN A 73 -17.11 -3.11 2.37
C ASN A 73 -16.54 -4.16 3.33
N GLY A 74 -16.58 -5.44 2.96
CA GLY A 74 -15.91 -6.50 3.70
C GLY A 74 -14.38 -6.39 3.75
N ARG A 75 -13.75 -5.36 3.16
CA ARG A 75 -12.32 -5.02 3.30
C ARG A 75 -12.04 -4.05 4.45
N THR A 76 -13.08 -3.51 5.07
CA THR A 76 -13.00 -2.75 6.31
C THR A 76 -13.74 -3.48 7.43
N ALA A 77 -13.48 -3.10 8.69
CA ALA A 77 -14.23 -3.52 9.88
C ALA A 77 -14.52 -5.03 10.01
N ARG A 78 -13.49 -5.89 10.05
CA ARG A 78 -13.66 -7.29 10.51
C ARG A 78 -13.39 -7.40 12.01
N MET A 79 -14.09 -8.31 12.70
CA MET A 79 -14.05 -8.57 14.17
C MET A 79 -13.19 -7.58 14.99
N ASN A 80 -13.85 -6.55 15.53
CA ASN A 80 -13.34 -5.50 16.44
C ASN A 80 -12.68 -4.26 15.82
N ALA A 81 -12.53 -4.15 14.49
CA ALA A 81 -12.03 -2.92 13.85
C ALA A 81 -13.16 -1.92 13.54
N LYS A 82 -12.89 -0.62 13.72
CA LYS A 82 -13.75 0.47 13.25
C LYS A 82 -13.35 0.82 11.82
N GLY A 83 -14.30 0.84 10.92
CA GLY A 83 -14.09 1.14 9.50
C GLY A 83 -15.20 2.02 8.96
N THR A 84 -14.89 2.91 8.02
CA THR A 84 -15.88 3.81 7.42
C THR A 84 -15.87 3.65 5.90
N ALA A 85 -17.05 3.39 5.33
CA ALA A 85 -17.25 3.42 3.89
C ALA A 85 -17.92 4.74 3.51
N TYR A 86 -17.34 5.44 2.54
CA TYR A 86 -17.89 6.64 1.92
C TYR A 86 -18.33 6.30 0.51
N ALA A 87 -19.45 6.86 0.07
CA ALA A 87 -19.87 6.82 -1.32
C ALA A 87 -19.95 8.25 -1.87
N ILE A 88 -19.45 8.42 -3.09
CA ILE A 88 -19.67 9.65 -3.86
C ILE A 88 -20.86 9.36 -4.76
N LEU A 89 -21.92 10.15 -4.60
CA LEU A 89 -23.19 9.99 -5.31
C LEU A 89 -23.55 11.29 -6.02
N THR A 90 -24.22 11.18 -7.17
CA THR A 90 -24.94 12.30 -7.80
C THR A 90 -26.45 12.16 -7.54
N ASP A 91 -27.20 13.27 -7.70
CA ASP A 91 -28.64 13.31 -7.38
C ASP A 91 -29.49 12.32 -8.22
N ASP A 92 -28.98 11.90 -9.39
CA ASP A 92 -29.62 10.96 -10.30
C ASP A 92 -29.27 9.48 -10.03
N GLU A 93 -28.35 9.20 -9.10
CA GLU A 93 -27.96 7.85 -8.73
C GLU A 93 -28.84 7.31 -7.59
N ASN A 94 -29.63 6.28 -7.89
CA ASN A 94 -30.48 5.60 -6.91
C ASN A 94 -30.16 4.09 -6.84
N TYR A 95 -29.56 3.68 -5.73
CA TYR A 95 -29.16 2.30 -5.46
C TYR A 95 -30.04 1.69 -4.36
N LYS A 96 -30.87 0.70 -4.71
CA LYS A 96 -31.86 0.07 -3.81
C LYS A 96 -31.27 -0.59 -2.55
N TYR A 97 -29.99 -0.96 -2.58
CA TYR A 97 -29.32 -1.62 -1.46
C TYR A 97 -28.69 -0.63 -0.48
N LEU A 98 -28.73 0.68 -0.78
CA LEU A 98 -28.25 1.70 0.14
C LEU A 98 -29.28 1.93 1.26
N PRO A 99 -28.83 2.22 2.50
CA PRO A 99 -29.73 2.68 3.56
C PRO A 99 -30.47 3.96 3.16
N GLU A 100 -31.72 4.12 3.63
CA GLU A 100 -32.48 5.36 3.40
C GLU A 100 -31.88 6.55 4.17
N ASP A 101 -31.29 6.29 5.35
CA ASP A 101 -30.69 7.30 6.24
C ASP A 101 -29.16 7.33 6.10
N ILE A 102 -28.64 7.67 4.92
CA ILE A 102 -27.19 7.91 4.76
C ILE A 102 -26.83 9.29 5.31
N GLU A 103 -25.88 9.33 6.24
CA GLU A 103 -25.29 10.59 6.70
C GLU A 103 -24.50 11.26 5.56
N GLU A 104 -24.89 12.50 5.21
CA GLU A 104 -24.20 13.29 4.21
C GLU A 104 -22.99 14.02 4.84
N GLU A 105 -21.79 13.66 4.40
CA GLU A 105 -20.56 14.32 4.82
C GLU A 105 -20.35 15.62 4.03
N LYS A 106 -20.52 16.77 4.69
CA LYS A 106 -20.29 18.08 4.08
C LYS A 106 -18.80 18.39 4.01
N LEU A 107 -18.24 18.33 2.80
CA LEU A 107 -16.85 18.70 2.57
C LEU A 107 -16.67 20.23 2.67
N GLY A 108 -15.73 20.66 3.52
CA GLY A 108 -15.37 22.08 3.61
C GLY A 108 -14.66 22.58 2.36
N GLU A 109 -14.78 23.89 2.08
CA GLU A 109 -14.13 24.55 0.93
C GLU A 109 -12.59 24.53 1.00
N LYS A 110 -12.04 24.32 2.20
CA LYS A 110 -10.61 24.26 2.46
C LYS A 110 -10.24 22.90 3.02
N TYR A 111 -9.24 22.28 2.42
CA TYR A 111 -8.71 20.99 2.84
C TYR A 111 -7.19 21.07 2.92
N LYS A 112 -6.61 20.47 3.96
CA LYS A 112 -5.15 20.34 4.10
C LYS A 112 -4.69 19.11 3.32
N MET A 113 -3.68 19.28 2.48
CA MET A 113 -3.03 18.14 1.84
C MET A 113 -2.44 17.19 2.89
N PRO A 114 -2.70 15.87 2.80
CA PRO A 114 -2.08 14.92 3.69
C PRO A 114 -0.57 14.91 3.47
N GLU A 115 0.17 14.75 4.56
CA GLU A 115 1.62 14.61 4.48
C GLU A 115 1.98 13.26 3.84
N ALA A 116 3.14 13.23 3.18
CA ALA A 116 3.66 12.00 2.62
C ALA A 116 3.84 10.96 3.74
N SER A 117 3.60 9.69 3.42
CA SER A 117 3.78 8.62 4.40
C SER A 117 5.19 8.65 5.01
N GLU A 118 5.27 8.42 6.31
CA GLU A 118 6.54 8.23 7.01
C GLU A 118 7.30 6.98 6.54
N TRP A 119 6.65 6.07 5.81
CA TRP A 119 7.26 4.83 5.32
C TRP A 119 7.61 4.93 3.84
N VAL A 120 8.67 4.22 3.46
CA VAL A 120 9.09 3.99 2.08
C VAL A 120 9.47 2.52 1.93
N THR A 121 8.90 1.87 0.93
CA THR A 121 9.25 0.50 0.58
C THR A 121 10.51 0.51 -0.27
N LEU A 122 11.52 -0.22 0.19
CA LEU A 122 12.73 -0.50 -0.56
C LEU A 122 12.62 -1.87 -1.20
N TYR A 123 13.15 -1.99 -2.41
CA TYR A 123 13.30 -3.23 -3.16
C TYR A 123 14.74 -3.73 -3.04
N ILE A 124 14.88 -5.03 -2.78
CA ILE A 124 16.15 -5.75 -2.81
C ILE A 124 16.02 -6.82 -3.89
N ALA A 125 16.93 -6.82 -4.88
CA ALA A 125 16.93 -7.79 -5.98
C ALA A 125 17.37 -9.21 -5.58
N ASN A 126 17.25 -9.56 -4.30
CA ASN A 126 17.59 -10.86 -3.77
C ASN A 126 16.48 -11.37 -2.83
N GLY A 127 16.18 -12.66 -2.90
CA GLY A 127 15.11 -13.30 -2.15
C GLY A 127 15.48 -14.66 -1.53
N LYS A 128 14.48 -15.50 -1.29
CA LYS A 128 14.66 -16.84 -0.70
C LYS A 128 15.58 -17.73 -1.53
N LYS A 129 15.51 -17.67 -2.86
CA LYS A 129 16.39 -18.43 -3.78
C LYS A 129 17.85 -17.99 -3.65
N ASP A 130 18.08 -16.80 -3.13
CA ASP A 130 19.40 -16.30 -2.77
C ASP A 130 19.88 -16.73 -1.38
N LYS A 131 19.10 -17.58 -0.68
CA LYS A 131 19.30 -18.00 0.71
C LYS A 131 19.24 -16.83 1.70
N ILE A 132 18.53 -15.75 1.32
CA ILE A 132 18.28 -14.61 2.18
C ILE A 132 16.97 -14.83 2.94
N ASN A 133 16.99 -14.56 4.24
CA ASN A 133 15.81 -14.52 5.07
C ASN A 133 15.63 -13.13 5.71
N LYS A 134 14.51 -12.95 6.43
CA LYS A 134 14.19 -11.69 7.11
C LYS A 134 15.27 -11.25 8.10
N ILE A 135 15.84 -12.19 8.87
CA ILE A 135 16.85 -11.89 9.89
C ILE A 135 18.12 -11.34 9.25
N ASP A 136 18.51 -11.85 8.07
CA ASP A 136 19.68 -11.37 7.35
C ASP A 136 19.54 -9.90 6.92
N ILE A 137 18.35 -9.54 6.44
CA ILE A 137 18.02 -8.16 6.05
C ILE A 137 18.02 -7.24 7.28
N VAL A 138 17.34 -7.65 8.36
CA VAL A 138 17.31 -6.89 9.62
C VAL A 138 18.73 -6.67 10.15
N GLY A 139 19.54 -7.72 10.20
CA GLY A 139 20.93 -7.65 10.66
C GLY A 139 21.76 -6.67 9.84
N LEU A 140 21.68 -6.73 8.50
CA LEU A 140 22.39 -5.82 7.62
C LEU A 140 21.96 -4.36 7.82
N PHE A 141 20.66 -4.09 7.87
CA PHE A 141 20.11 -2.74 7.96
C PHE A 141 20.40 -2.09 9.32
N LEU A 142 20.42 -2.88 10.41
CA LEU A 142 20.82 -2.37 11.73
C LEU A 142 22.34 -2.16 11.82
N GLN A 143 23.13 -3.20 11.52
CA GLN A 143 24.58 -3.19 11.78
C GLN A 143 25.36 -2.32 10.81
N LYS A 144 25.03 -2.39 9.52
CA LYS A 144 25.74 -1.63 8.47
C LYS A 144 24.94 -0.43 7.99
N GLY A 145 23.61 -0.55 7.96
CA GLY A 145 22.72 0.54 7.58
C GLY A 145 22.54 1.61 8.66
N GLY A 146 22.90 1.31 9.91
CA GLY A 146 22.79 2.24 11.03
C GLY A 146 21.35 2.64 11.36
N LEU A 147 20.40 1.75 11.08
CA LEU A 147 18.99 1.92 11.48
C LEU A 147 18.75 1.40 12.88
N ALA A 148 17.80 2.02 13.58
CA ALA A 148 17.21 1.41 14.76
C ALA A 148 16.11 0.41 14.37
N LYS A 149 15.63 -0.41 15.32
CA LYS A 149 14.59 -1.41 15.03
C LYS A 149 13.27 -0.73 14.65
N GLU A 150 13.00 0.43 15.23
CA GLU A 150 11.82 1.25 15.02
C GLU A 150 11.81 1.94 13.64
N ASP A 151 12.98 2.06 13.00
CA ASP A 151 13.13 2.59 11.65
C ASP A 151 12.75 1.55 10.57
N LEU A 152 12.54 0.28 10.96
CA LEU A 152 12.16 -0.84 10.10
C LEU A 152 10.69 -1.23 10.32
N GLY A 153 9.94 -1.33 9.22
CA GLY A 153 8.56 -1.80 9.21
C GLY A 153 8.44 -3.24 8.72
N LEU A 154 7.37 -3.52 7.98
CA LEU A 154 7.12 -4.83 7.40
C LEU A 154 8.26 -5.22 6.43
N ILE A 155 8.68 -6.48 6.52
CA ILE A 155 9.69 -7.08 5.65
C ILE A 155 9.08 -8.33 5.03
N GLU A 156 9.05 -8.36 3.71
CA GLU A 156 8.57 -9.51 2.96
C GLU A 156 9.67 -10.03 2.04
N VAL A 157 10.02 -11.30 2.20
CA VAL A 157 11.04 -11.98 1.39
C VAL A 157 10.30 -12.91 0.42
N LYS A 158 10.31 -12.55 -0.86
CA LYS A 158 9.80 -13.38 -1.96
C LYS A 158 10.91 -14.31 -2.46
N ASP A 159 10.61 -15.13 -3.46
CA ASP A 159 11.57 -16.08 -4.02
C ASP A 159 12.80 -15.40 -4.63
N THR A 160 12.60 -14.34 -5.40
CA THR A 160 13.64 -13.67 -6.20
C THR A 160 13.92 -12.23 -5.75
N ALA A 161 13.15 -11.71 -4.80
CA ALA A 161 13.27 -10.34 -4.32
C ALA A 161 12.85 -10.22 -2.86
N SER A 162 13.20 -9.12 -2.23
CA SER A 162 12.72 -8.76 -0.89
C SER A 162 12.26 -7.31 -0.86
N TYR A 163 11.31 -7.01 0.01
CA TYR A 163 10.74 -5.69 0.19
C TYR A 163 10.79 -5.32 1.66
N VAL A 164 11.24 -4.10 1.95
CA VAL A 164 11.49 -3.62 3.31
C VAL A 164 10.88 -2.23 3.46
N ALA A 165 9.94 -2.07 4.39
CA ALA A 165 9.49 -0.75 4.78
C ALA A 165 10.54 -0.08 5.68
N VAL A 166 10.93 1.15 5.34
CA VAL A 166 11.91 1.95 6.11
C VAL A 166 11.34 3.34 6.36
N LYS A 167 11.63 3.93 7.51
CA LYS A 167 11.29 5.33 7.78
C LYS A 167 11.90 6.24 6.72
N ARG A 168 11.07 7.07 6.07
CA ARG A 168 11.39 7.96 4.94
C ARG A 168 12.65 8.78 5.21
N ILE A 169 12.73 9.36 6.41
CA ILE A 169 13.86 10.22 6.82
C ILE A 169 15.21 9.48 6.88
N LYS A 170 15.21 8.14 6.90
CA LYS A 170 16.41 7.31 6.96
C LYS A 170 16.84 6.75 5.61
N VAL A 171 15.98 6.80 4.60
CA VAL A 171 16.20 6.13 3.30
C VAL A 171 17.49 6.60 2.64
N ASP A 172 17.71 7.91 2.52
CA ASP A 172 18.89 8.44 1.83
C ASP A 172 20.19 8.05 2.53
N LYS A 173 20.20 8.10 3.87
CA LYS A 173 21.36 7.68 4.67
C LYS A 173 21.62 6.19 4.50
N LEU A 174 20.56 5.37 4.54
CA LEU A 174 20.64 3.92 4.38
C LEU A 174 21.18 3.53 3.00
N LEU A 175 20.64 4.10 1.92
CA LEU A 175 21.07 3.79 0.55
C LEU A 175 22.55 4.09 0.35
N LYS A 176 23.03 5.21 0.92
CA LYS A 176 24.46 5.56 0.92
C LYS A 176 25.29 4.58 1.74
N ALA A 177 24.85 4.25 2.95
CA ALA A 177 25.58 3.35 3.86
C ALA A 177 25.69 1.91 3.33
N LEU A 178 24.67 1.43 2.62
CA LEU A 178 24.63 0.09 2.05
C LEU A 178 25.08 0.04 0.58
N SER A 179 25.59 1.14 0.03
CA SER A 179 26.11 1.17 -1.33
C SER A 179 27.33 0.26 -1.45
N GLY A 180 27.30 -0.68 -2.39
CA GLY A 180 28.39 -1.65 -2.61
C GLY A 180 28.47 -2.78 -1.59
N GLU A 181 27.58 -2.81 -0.60
CA GLU A 181 27.54 -3.86 0.42
C GLU A 181 27.09 -5.22 -0.13
N LYS A 182 27.30 -6.25 0.68
CA LYS A 182 26.88 -7.62 0.36
C LYS A 182 25.97 -8.19 1.44
N ILE A 183 25.02 -9.02 1.02
CA ILE A 183 24.17 -9.83 1.89
C ILE A 183 24.39 -11.31 1.53
N LYS A 184 24.79 -12.12 2.52
CA LYS A 184 25.19 -13.52 2.32
C LYS A 184 26.19 -13.73 1.17
N GLY A 185 27.17 -12.82 1.05
CA GLY A 185 28.19 -12.88 0.01
C GLY A 185 27.73 -12.44 -1.39
N LYS A 186 26.44 -12.12 -1.58
CA LYS A 186 25.89 -11.60 -2.84
C LYS A 186 25.88 -10.08 -2.84
N LYS A 187 26.11 -9.47 -4.01
CA LYS A 187 26.05 -8.01 -4.18
C LYS A 187 24.63 -7.52 -3.86
N LEU A 188 24.51 -6.60 -2.90
CA LEU A 188 23.24 -5.98 -2.57
C LEU A 188 22.87 -5.00 -3.70
N LYS A 189 21.69 -5.19 -4.29
CA LYS A 189 21.03 -4.21 -5.14
C LYS A 189 19.80 -3.70 -4.38
N LEU A 190 19.91 -2.50 -3.84
CA LEU A 190 18.90 -1.87 -2.99
C LEU A 190 18.47 -0.55 -3.64
N GLU A 191 17.17 -0.37 -3.83
CA GLU A 191 16.59 0.86 -4.39
C GLU A 191 15.20 1.14 -3.81
N VAL A 192 14.67 2.33 -4.02
CA VAL A 192 13.28 2.64 -3.69
C VAL A 192 12.38 1.89 -4.66
N ALA A 193 11.37 1.18 -4.15
CA ALA A 193 10.40 0.50 -4.99
C ALA A 193 9.52 1.54 -5.71
N SER A 194 9.78 1.75 -7.01
CA SER A 194 9.05 2.68 -7.89
C SER A 194 7.69 2.15 -8.32
#